data_AF-A0A316NFE3-F1
#
_entry.id   AF-A0A316NFE3-F1
#
_cell.length_a   1.000
_cell.length_b   1.000
_cell.length_c   1.000
_cell.angle_alpha   90.00
_cell.angle_beta   90.00
_cell.angle_gamma   90.00
#
_symmetry.space_group_name_H-M   'P 1'
#
loop_
_entity.id
_entity.type
_entity.pdbx_description
1 polymer ?
#
loop_
_entity_poly.entity_id
_entity_poly.type
_entity_poly.pdbx_seq_one_letter_code
_entity_poly.pdbx_strand_id
1 'polypeptide(L)'
;MNYYNEIKKELLDNEVNKKIKDYSKNKYELQKYYNVGKLLLEAGNSYGEGIMKEYSAKLTKDIGKKYSVRYLYDIRKLYLFAKVHPLGAQLTMSHYRLLFPLNDDNEINYYIDQIIKRNLSKRQLEEIIKLDEYKRLPKETKKIND
;
A
#
# COMPACT_ATOMS: atom_id res chain seq x y z
N MET A 1 17.16 -9.25 -16.41
CA MET A 1 16.88 -8.89 -15.00
C MET A 1 16.25 -10.08 -14.30
N ASN A 2 16.69 -10.48 -13.11
CA ASN A 2 16.03 -11.56 -12.35
C ASN A 2 15.09 -10.96 -11.31
N TYR A 3 13.90 -10.54 -11.78
CA TYR A 3 12.91 -9.86 -10.95
C TYR A 3 12.50 -10.66 -9.72
N TYR A 4 12.36 -11.98 -9.84
CA TYR A 4 11.98 -12.82 -8.70
C TYR A 4 12.98 -12.71 -7.55
N ASN A 5 14.28 -12.83 -7.85
CA ASN A 5 15.31 -12.79 -6.83
C ASN A 5 15.40 -11.42 -6.14
N GLU A 6 15.20 -10.33 -6.89
CA GLU A 6 15.17 -8.97 -6.33
C GLU A 6 13.95 -8.75 -5.45
N ILE A 7 12.76 -9.17 -5.91
CA ILE A 7 11.52 -9.12 -5.11
C ILE A 7 11.70 -9.92 -3.82
N LYS A 8 12.22 -11.15 -3.91
CA LYS A 8 12.47 -12.02 -2.76
C LYS A 8 13.41 -11.35 -1.76
N LYS A 9 14.50 -10.74 -2.23
CA LYS A 9 15.46 -10.03 -1.38
C LYS A 9 14.79 -8.87 -0.63
N GLU A 10 14.08 -7.98 -1.33
CA GLU A 10 13.40 -6.84 -0.70
C GLU A 10 12.37 -7.28 0.35
N LEU A 11 11.65 -8.38 0.09
CA LEU A 11 10.65 -8.91 1.00
C LEU A 11 11.27 -9.61 2.22
N LEU A 12 12.35 -10.36 2.05
CA LEU A 12 13.09 -10.99 3.15
C LEU A 12 13.69 -9.92 4.09
N ASP A 13 14.33 -8.90 3.51
CA ASP A 13 14.87 -7.77 4.27
C ASP A 13 13.78 -7.09 5.10
N ASN A 14 12.58 -6.95 4.52
CA ASN A 14 11.44 -6.39 5.23
C ASN A 14 11.01 -7.24 6.42
N GLU A 15 10.94 -8.57 6.27
CA GLU A 15 10.56 -9.49 7.37
C GLU A 15 11.55 -9.46 8.53
N VAL A 16 12.86 -9.39 8.23
CA VAL A 16 13.90 -9.30 9.25
C VAL A 16 13.80 -7.97 10.01
N ASN A 17 13.71 -6.86 9.29
CA ASN A 17 13.66 -5.53 9.90
C ASN A 17 12.37 -5.26 10.68
N LYS A 18 11.26 -5.89 10.29
CA LYS A 18 9.97 -5.79 10.99
C LYS A 18 10.03 -6.26 12.45
N LYS A 19 10.98 -7.14 12.79
CA LYS A 19 11.16 -7.66 14.16
C LYS A 19 12.03 -6.77 15.05
N ILE A 20 12.78 -5.82 14.48
CA ILE A 20 13.86 -5.09 15.18
C ILE A 20 13.49 -3.62 15.43
N LYS A 21 12.65 -2.99 14.60
CA LYS A 21 12.37 -1.54 14.65
C LYS A 21 10.96 -1.24 15.16
N ASP A 22 10.86 -0.45 16.23
CA ASP A 22 9.56 -0.04 16.80
C ASP A 22 9.04 1.30 16.26
N TYR A 23 9.88 2.34 16.09
CA TYR A 23 9.39 3.72 15.83
C TYR A 23 9.31 4.15 14.35
N SER A 24 9.68 3.31 13.38
CA SER A 24 9.66 3.65 11.93
C SER A 24 9.23 2.49 11.02
N LYS A 25 8.60 1.49 11.63
CA LYS A 25 8.27 0.20 11.02
C LYS A 25 7.39 0.35 9.78
N ASN A 26 6.36 1.19 9.87
CA ASN A 26 5.40 1.38 8.78
C ASN A 26 6.03 2.08 7.56
N LYS A 27 6.78 3.16 7.78
CA LYS A 27 7.50 3.87 6.71
C LYS A 27 8.47 2.95 5.98
N TYR A 28 9.29 2.20 6.72
CA TYR A 28 10.24 1.25 6.14
C TYR A 28 9.53 0.13 5.36
N GLU A 29 8.49 -0.46 5.95
CA GLU A 29 7.68 -1.51 5.32
C GLU A 29 7.03 -1.04 4.02
N LEU A 30 6.45 0.17 4.02
CA LEU A 30 5.85 0.77 2.82
C LEU A 30 6.88 1.08 1.75
N GLN A 31 8.09 1.53 2.13
CA GLN A 31 9.16 1.76 1.16
C GLN A 31 9.58 0.46 0.47
N LYS A 32 9.69 -0.64 1.24
CA LYS A 32 9.99 -1.97 0.68
C LYS A 32 8.88 -2.45 -0.24
N TYR A 33 7.62 -2.28 0.15
CA TYR A 33 6.49 -2.60 -0.72
C TYR A 33 6.42 -1.71 -1.98
N TYR A 34 6.78 -0.43 -1.90
CA TYR A 34 6.88 0.44 -3.06
C TYR A 34 7.89 -0.10 -4.10
N ASN A 35 9.10 -0.46 -3.63
CA ASN A 35 10.14 -1.04 -4.49
C ASN A 35 9.67 -2.35 -5.14
N VAL A 36 9.07 -3.25 -4.35
CA VAL A 36 8.54 -4.52 -4.84
C VAL A 36 7.40 -4.29 -5.84
N GLY A 37 6.52 -3.31 -5.60
CA GLY A 37 5.42 -2.99 -6.50
C GLY A 37 5.91 -2.51 -7.87
N LYS A 38 7.00 -1.75 -7.90
CA LYS A 38 7.70 -1.37 -9.14
C LYS A 38 8.21 -2.60 -9.89
N LEU A 39 8.94 -3.48 -9.20
CA LEU A 39 9.49 -4.71 -9.80
C LEU A 39 8.38 -5.64 -10.32
N LEU A 40 7.26 -5.74 -9.60
CA LEU A 40 6.10 -6.53 -10.02
C LEU A 40 5.43 -5.96 -11.28
N LEU A 41 5.37 -4.64 -11.41
CA LEU A 41 4.86 -3.99 -12.63
C LEU A 41 5.76 -4.27 -13.83
N GLU A 42 7.07 -4.08 -13.67
CA GLU A 42 8.07 -4.31 -14.73
C GLU A 42 8.13 -5.78 -15.17
N ALA A 43 8.07 -6.71 -14.23
CA ALA A 43 7.99 -8.14 -14.53
C ALA A 43 6.71 -8.50 -15.28
N GLY A 44 5.55 -7.95 -14.87
CA GLY A 44 4.28 -8.17 -15.55
C GLY A 44 4.30 -7.66 -17.00
N ASN A 45 4.95 -6.53 -17.27
CA ASN A 45 5.10 -6.00 -18.63
C ASN A 45 6.04 -6.85 -19.49
N SER A 46 7.05 -7.49 -18.88
CA SER A 46 8.06 -8.28 -19.59
C SER A 46 7.62 -9.72 -19.86
N TYR A 47 6.85 -10.32 -18.95
CA TYR A 47 6.53 -11.76 -18.96
C TYR A 47 5.01 -12.05 -18.96
N GLY A 48 4.17 -11.02 -18.92
CA GLY A 48 2.71 -11.13 -18.82
C GLY A 48 2.20 -11.25 -17.38
N GLU A 49 0.90 -11.06 -17.18
CA GLU A 49 0.29 -11.06 -15.84
C GLU A 49 0.29 -12.43 -15.14
N GLY A 50 0.56 -13.51 -15.88
CA GLY A 50 0.64 -14.88 -15.34
C GLY A 50 1.73 -15.07 -14.27
N ILE A 51 2.77 -14.24 -14.30
CA ILE A 51 3.89 -14.31 -13.34
C ILE A 51 3.47 -14.08 -11.89
N MET A 52 2.34 -13.42 -11.66
CA MET A 52 1.87 -13.15 -10.31
C MET A 52 1.54 -14.44 -9.54
N LYS A 53 0.96 -15.43 -10.23
CA LYS A 53 0.64 -16.74 -9.63
C LYS A 53 1.91 -17.51 -9.29
N GLU A 54 2.87 -17.50 -10.20
CA GLU A 54 4.16 -18.16 -10.01
C GLU A 54 4.93 -17.55 -8.84
N TYR A 55 5.07 -16.22 -8.81
CA TYR A 55 5.79 -15.52 -7.76
C TYR A 55 5.12 -15.71 -6.41
N SER A 56 3.79 -15.67 -6.34
CA SER A 56 3.08 -15.94 -5.10
C SER A 56 3.35 -17.36 -4.57
N ALA A 57 3.33 -18.38 -5.44
CA ALA A 57 3.62 -19.74 -5.04
C ALA A 57 5.05 -19.89 -4.49
N LYS A 58 6.03 -19.32 -5.21
CA LYS A 58 7.44 -19.35 -4.80
C LYS A 58 7.69 -18.56 -3.50
N LEU A 59 7.18 -17.33 -3.37
CA LEU A 59 7.33 -16.51 -2.16
C LEU A 59 6.61 -17.11 -0.94
N THR A 60 5.48 -17.78 -1.17
CA THR A 60 4.75 -18.49 -0.11
C THR A 60 5.58 -19.63 0.46
N LYS A 61 6.29 -20.37 -0.41
CA LYS A 61 7.21 -21.43 -0.02
C LYS A 61 8.49 -20.88 0.64
N ASP A 62 9.05 -19.82 0.08
CA ASP A 62 10.37 -19.30 0.46
C ASP A 62 10.35 -18.40 1.71
N ILE A 63 9.26 -17.65 1.91
CA ILE A 63 9.17 -16.63 2.98
C ILE A 63 7.96 -16.87 3.88
N GLY A 64 6.78 -17.13 3.30
CA GLY A 64 5.59 -17.49 4.07
C GLY A 64 4.25 -17.12 3.44
N LYS A 65 3.17 -17.64 4.03
CA LYS A 65 1.79 -17.62 3.50
C LYS A 65 1.18 -16.23 3.25
N LYS A 66 1.78 -15.15 3.77
CA LYS A 66 1.23 -13.80 3.56
C LYS A 66 1.35 -13.32 2.11
N TYR A 67 2.30 -13.84 1.33
CA TYR A 67 2.56 -13.46 -0.06
C TYR A 67 1.65 -14.16 -1.07
N SER A 68 0.34 -14.08 -0.79
CA SER A 68 -0.70 -14.52 -1.71
C SER A 68 -0.73 -13.66 -2.99
N VAL A 69 -1.29 -14.21 -4.06
CA VAL A 69 -1.49 -13.51 -5.34
C VAL A 69 -2.17 -12.15 -5.12
N ARG A 70 -3.24 -12.13 -4.33
CA ARG A 70 -3.95 -10.90 -3.96
C ARG A 70 -3.03 -9.89 -3.28
N TYR A 71 -2.17 -10.34 -2.36
CA TYR A 71 -1.27 -9.43 -1.67
C TYR A 71 -0.21 -8.83 -2.59
N LEU A 72 0.31 -9.60 -3.55
CA LEU A 72 1.22 -9.06 -4.55
C LEU A 72 0.53 -8.03 -5.45
N TYR A 73 -0.74 -8.24 -5.80
CA TYR A 73 -1.54 -7.20 -6.47
C TYR A 73 -1.73 -5.95 -5.59
N ASP A 74 -1.97 -6.09 -4.29
CA ASP A 74 -2.05 -4.95 -3.37
C ASP A 74 -0.72 -4.19 -3.31
N ILE A 75 0.42 -4.89 -3.30
CA ILE A 75 1.76 -4.29 -3.35
C ILE A 75 1.98 -3.54 -4.68
N ARG A 76 1.56 -4.12 -5.82
CA ARG A 76 1.60 -3.44 -7.13
C ARG A 76 0.71 -2.19 -7.14
N LYS A 77 -0.50 -2.27 -6.58
CA LYS A 77 -1.41 -1.12 -6.44
C LYS A 77 -0.82 -0.02 -5.57
N LEU A 78 -0.15 -0.38 -4.47
CA LEU A 78 0.52 0.61 -3.61
C LEU A 78 1.55 1.42 -4.39
N TYR A 79 2.35 0.78 -5.24
CA TYR A 79 3.31 1.48 -6.10
C TYR A 79 2.60 2.47 -7.04
N LEU A 80 1.53 2.04 -7.70
CA LEU A 80 0.76 2.91 -8.61
C LEU A 80 0.10 4.08 -7.86
N PHE A 81 -0.48 3.82 -6.69
CA PHE A 81 -1.06 4.83 -5.80
C PHE A 81 -0.01 5.85 -5.35
N ALA A 82 1.17 5.38 -4.96
CA ALA A 82 2.27 6.23 -4.51
C ALA A 82 2.86 7.15 -5.59
N LYS A 83 2.56 6.89 -6.88
CA LYS A 83 2.94 7.81 -7.97
C LYS A 83 2.08 9.08 -8.01
N VAL A 84 0.89 9.05 -7.41
CA VAL A 84 -0.07 10.15 -7.43
C VAL A 84 -0.32 10.74 -6.03
N HIS A 85 -0.15 9.94 -4.97
CA HIS A 85 -0.32 10.38 -3.59
C HIS A 85 0.93 10.06 -2.73
N PRO A 86 1.26 10.90 -1.74
CA PRO A 86 2.39 10.64 -0.85
C PRO A 86 2.14 9.42 0.05
N LEU A 87 3.19 8.64 0.29
CA LEU A 87 3.14 7.55 1.27
C LEU A 87 3.32 8.10 2.69
N GLY A 88 2.20 8.33 3.39
CA GLY A 88 2.21 8.79 4.77
C GLY A 88 2.86 7.77 5.71
N ALA A 89 3.83 8.21 6.51
CA ALA A 89 4.63 7.34 7.40
C ALA A 89 3.82 6.63 8.49
N GLN A 90 2.66 7.19 8.87
CA GLN A 90 1.75 6.62 9.87
C GLN A 90 0.79 5.58 9.27
N LEU A 91 0.66 5.53 7.94
CA LEU A 91 -0.25 4.62 7.27
C LEU A 91 0.34 3.20 7.19
N THR A 92 -0.54 2.21 7.09
CA THR A 92 -0.18 0.82 6.86
C THR A 92 -0.74 0.37 5.51
N MET A 93 -0.27 -0.77 4.98
CA MET A 93 -0.86 -1.37 3.77
C MET A 93 -2.37 -1.59 3.91
N SER A 94 -2.85 -1.87 5.12
CA SER A 94 -4.27 -2.04 5.42
C SER A 94 -5.07 -0.73 5.32
N HIS A 95 -4.46 0.43 5.58
CA HIS A 95 -5.07 1.73 5.31
C HIS A 95 -5.20 1.96 3.80
N TYR A 96 -4.10 1.77 3.04
CA TYR A 96 -4.13 1.96 1.58
C TYR A 96 -5.13 1.05 0.87
N ARG A 97 -5.35 -0.18 1.36
CA ARG A 97 -6.40 -1.05 0.83
C ARG A 97 -7.81 -0.45 0.87
N LEU A 98 -8.10 0.40 1.86
CA LEU A 98 -9.38 1.11 1.95
C LEU A 98 -9.42 2.35 1.05
N LEU A 99 -8.25 2.91 0.72
CA LEU A 99 -8.12 4.08 -0.15
C LEU A 99 -8.08 3.71 -1.65
N PHE A 100 -7.56 2.53 -2.01
CA PHE A 100 -7.47 2.08 -3.41
C PHE A 100 -8.77 2.14 -4.23
N PRO A 101 -9.97 1.89 -3.66
CA PRO A 101 -11.22 1.96 -4.41
C PRO A 101 -11.77 3.38 -4.58
N LEU A 102 -11.21 4.38 -3.89
CA LEU A 102 -11.63 5.77 -3.99
C LEU A 102 -11.07 6.38 -5.28
N ASN A 103 -11.84 7.25 -5.92
CA ASN A 103 -11.49 7.85 -7.22
C ASN A 103 -11.38 9.39 -7.17
N ASP A 104 -11.80 10.04 -6.09
CA ASP A 104 -11.68 11.49 -5.90
C ASP A 104 -10.40 11.78 -5.09
N ASP A 105 -9.44 12.45 -5.71
CA ASP A 105 -8.17 12.82 -5.07
C ASP A 105 -8.36 13.67 -3.80
N ASN A 106 -9.39 14.52 -3.76
CA ASN A 106 -9.71 15.33 -2.59
C ASN A 106 -10.25 14.45 -1.46
N GLU A 107 -11.09 13.46 -1.78
CA GLU A 107 -11.59 12.48 -0.82
C GLU A 107 -10.45 11.62 -0.26
N ILE A 108 -9.54 11.17 -1.12
CA ILE A 108 -8.35 10.40 -0.72
C ILE A 108 -7.46 11.23 0.21
N ASN A 109 -7.12 12.46 -0.19
CA ASN A 109 -6.26 13.35 0.60
C ASN A 109 -6.91 13.69 1.94
N TYR A 110 -8.23 13.90 1.95
CA TYR A 110 -8.99 14.13 3.18
C TYR A 110 -8.86 12.95 4.15
N TYR A 111 -9.07 11.72 3.69
CA TYR A 111 -8.97 10.55 4.56
C TYR A 111 -7.53 10.27 4.99
N ILE A 112 -6.52 10.52 4.15
CA ILE A 112 -5.10 10.47 4.55
C ILE A 112 -4.84 11.44 5.70
N ASP A 113 -5.32 12.68 5.57
CA ASP A 113 -5.21 13.71 6.60
C ASP A 113 -5.93 13.30 7.90
N GLN A 114 -7.13 12.72 7.83
CA GLN A 114 -7.84 12.24 9.02
C GLN A 114 -7.09 11.10 9.71
N ILE A 115 -6.49 10.17 8.96
CA ILE A 115 -5.67 9.10 9.54
C ILE A 115 -4.52 9.69 10.35
N ILE A 116 -3.82 10.68 9.80
CA ILE A 116 -2.64 11.31 10.42
C ILE A 116 -3.06 12.15 11.63
N LYS A 117 -4.07 13.02 11.49
CA LYS A 117 -4.50 13.94 12.55
C LYS A 117 -5.14 13.22 13.74
N ARG A 118 -5.95 12.19 13.47
CA ARG A 118 -6.72 11.47 14.50
C ARG A 118 -6.11 10.12 14.88
N ASN A 119 -4.95 9.77 14.31
CA ASN A 119 -4.28 8.48 14.49
C ASN A 119 -5.24 7.29 14.27
N LEU A 120 -6.01 7.33 13.17
CA LEU A 120 -7.07 6.36 12.93
C LEU A 120 -6.51 4.96 12.68
N SER A 121 -7.08 3.97 13.36
CA SER A 121 -6.92 2.58 12.99
C SER A 121 -7.66 2.28 11.68
N LYS A 122 -7.32 1.14 11.05
CA LYS A 122 -8.02 0.63 9.86
C LYS A 122 -9.53 0.51 10.05
N ARG A 123 -10.01 0.16 11.26
CA ARG A 123 -11.44 0.05 11.54
C ARG A 123 -12.11 1.42 11.59
N GLN A 124 -11.51 2.37 12.28
CA GLN A 124 -12.03 3.73 12.36
C GLN A 124 -12.02 4.43 10.99
N LEU A 125 -10.98 4.22 10.19
CA LEU A 125 -10.95 4.68 8.80
C LEU A 125 -12.11 4.08 7.98
N GLU A 126 -12.35 2.77 8.12
CA GLU A 126 -13.46 2.09 7.44
C GLU A 126 -14.82 2.64 7.86
N GLU A 127 -15.00 3.00 9.13
CA GLU A 127 -16.22 3.61 9.65
C GLU A 127 -16.48 4.99 9.04
N ILE A 128 -15.49 5.88 9.02
CA ILE A 128 -15.68 7.23 8.47
C ILE A 128 -15.90 7.23 6.96
N ILE A 129 -15.27 6.29 6.23
CA ILE A 129 -15.54 6.07 4.80
C ILE A 129 -16.98 5.61 4.60
N LYS A 130 -17.46 4.63 5.38
CA LYS A 130 -18.85 4.14 5.30
C LYS A 130 -19.89 5.20 5.64
N LEU A 131 -19.54 6.14 6.50
CA LEU A 131 -20.41 7.26 6.85
C LEU A 131 -20.39 8.39 5.80
N ASP A 132 -19.58 8.25 4.73
CA ASP A 132 -19.37 9.30 3.74
C ASP A 132 -18.95 10.62 4.40
N GLU A 133 -18.08 10.57 5.43
CA GLU A 133 -17.70 11.74 6.24
C GLU A 133 -17.23 12.90 5.36
N TYR A 134 -16.40 12.62 4.35
CA TYR A 134 -15.96 13.60 3.36
C TYR A 134 -17.13 14.29 2.66
N LYS A 135 -18.13 13.54 2.19
CA LYS A 135 -19.25 14.10 1.41
C LYS A 135 -20.13 15.03 2.24
N ARG A 136 -20.16 14.86 3.56
CA ARG A 136 -20.92 15.70 4.50
C ARG A 136 -20.25 17.05 4.79
N LEU A 137 -18.98 17.21 4.42
CA LEU A 137 -18.30 18.50 4.60
C LEU A 137 -18.94 19.60 3.74
N PRO A 138 -18.94 20.85 4.23
CA PRO A 138 -19.27 22.01 3.41
C PRO A 138 -18.37 22.07 2.16
N LYS A 139 -18.90 22.54 1.03
CA LYS A 139 -18.14 22.64 -0.23
C LYS A 139 -16.87 23.48 -0.10
N GLU A 140 -16.92 24.51 0.75
CA GLU A 140 -15.79 25.40 1.05
C GLU A 140 -14.62 24.66 1.73
N THR A 141 -14.91 23.62 2.50
CA THR A 141 -13.91 22.82 3.22
C THR A 141 -13.32 21.70 2.36
N LYS A 142 -13.94 21.38 1.22
CA LYS A 142 -13.49 20.30 0.31
C LYS A 142 -12.38 20.73 -0.64
N LYS A 143 -12.10 22.03 -0.76
CA LYS A 143 -10.97 22.55 -1.52
C LYS A 143 -9.80 22.76 -0.57
N ILE A 144 -8.75 21.97 -0.75
CA ILE A 144 -7.44 22.38 -0.27
C ILE A 144 -7.05 23.55 -1.18
N ASN A 145 -6.98 24.76 -0.63
CA ASN A 145 -6.56 25.93 -1.39
C ASN A 145 -5.21 25.62 -2.07
N ASP A 146 -5.18 25.80 -3.40
CA ASP A 146 -3.97 25.82 -4.21
C ASP A 146 -2.97 26.88 -3.70
#